data_AF-A0A2H5UXM3-F1
#
_entry.id   AF-A0A2H5UXM3-F1
#
_cell.length_a   1.000
_cell.length_b   1.000
_cell.length_c   1.000
_cell.angle_alpha   90.00
_cell.angle_beta   90.00
_cell.angle_gamma   90.00
#
_symmetry.space_group_name_H-M   'P 1'
#
loop_
_entity.id
_entity.type
_entity.pdbx_description
1 polymer ?
#
loop_
_entity_poly.entity_id
_entity_poly.type
_entity_poly.pdbx_seq_one_letter_code
_entity_poly.pdbx_strand_id
1 'polypeptide(L)'
;MSEQHLRVGAGYTLLLDGPASIRVLKGSASILGCRLRRNRSYLMRPYRRYPVTADEELECEVRLGDDGGLKIVEGDTVGKDWMKLASSLERGCRVLVMGGFDTGKTSLSTLLANRLSTLSGCAILCLDPGQSYLSPPTTVGGAFLREPVHDLSQLEASAVVPVCSTSAPEAAEMLIRAAGRLVQWVEKMSAPSLVVDVDGWVEGQAAEEAKSRLVELFRPTDVAFLGDALPAVGETAKRLGSRIHILQRPRAILERSQNMRREIRAMAYRRFLRNASLKTIPITWIRLETSSSDPETLLRRVSEALTTTKAGSGLLSYISGGDEYLYRIGLITGYEPGKNLIRIYTAMNQSVRNVFLGRMLVTQDGEEIGYI
;
A
#
# COMPACT_ATOMS: atom_id res chain seq x y z
N MET A 1 -17.25 -1.91 -22.15
CA MET A 1 -16.00 -1.14 -22.37
C MET A 1 -16.17 -0.27 -23.60
N SER A 2 -16.07 1.05 -23.45
CA SER A 2 -16.06 2.00 -24.57
C SER A 2 -14.61 2.40 -24.89
N GLU A 3 -14.26 2.40 -26.18
CA GLU A 3 -12.97 2.88 -26.68
C GLU A 3 -13.16 4.29 -27.24
N GLN A 4 -12.27 5.20 -26.85
CA GLN A 4 -12.32 6.61 -27.24
C GLN A 4 -10.96 7.05 -27.75
N HIS A 5 -10.92 7.67 -28.92
CA HIS A 5 -9.74 8.35 -29.46
C HIS A 5 -9.80 9.81 -29.05
N LEU A 6 -8.78 10.29 -28.35
CA LEU A 6 -8.77 11.62 -27.76
C LEU A 6 -7.58 12.43 -28.23
N ARG A 7 -7.80 13.73 -28.38
CA ARG A 7 -6.77 14.76 -28.53
C ARG A 7 -6.79 15.66 -27.31
N VAL A 8 -5.65 15.76 -26.62
CA VAL A 8 -5.48 16.60 -25.44
C VAL A 8 -4.39 17.63 -25.76
N GLY A 9 -4.74 18.91 -25.67
CA GLY A 9 -3.80 19.99 -25.95
C GLY A 9 -2.68 20.08 -24.90
N ALA A 10 -1.57 20.71 -25.27
CA ALA A 10 -0.52 21.05 -24.32
C ALA A 10 -1.08 21.91 -23.18
N GLY A 11 -0.63 21.65 -21.95
CA GLY A 11 -1.11 22.38 -20.76
C GLY A 11 -2.46 21.92 -20.22
N TYR A 12 -3.05 20.85 -20.77
CA TYR A 12 -4.21 20.17 -20.19
C TYR A 12 -3.78 18.87 -19.48
N THR A 13 -4.55 18.50 -18.47
CA THR A 13 -4.43 17.20 -17.80
C THR A 13 -5.67 16.36 -18.07
N LEU A 14 -5.44 15.12 -18.51
CA LEU A 14 -6.46 14.10 -18.60
C LEU A 14 -6.53 13.34 -17.27
N LEU A 15 -7.61 13.54 -16.52
CA LEU A 15 -7.92 12.80 -15.30
C LEU A 15 -8.65 11.51 -15.67
N LEU A 16 -8.02 10.38 -15.36
CA LEU A 16 -8.57 9.06 -15.64
C LEU A 16 -8.83 8.31 -14.33
N ASP A 17 -10.09 7.95 -14.09
CA ASP A 17 -10.51 7.13 -12.97
C ASP A 17 -10.57 5.67 -13.45
N GLY A 18 -9.84 4.78 -12.76
CA GLY A 18 -9.87 3.36 -13.09
C GLY A 18 -11.13 2.66 -12.58
N PRO A 19 -11.52 1.51 -13.15
CA PRO A 19 -10.76 0.70 -14.11
C PRO A 19 -10.73 1.32 -15.50
N ALA A 20 -9.53 1.55 -16.03
CA ALA A 20 -9.35 2.13 -17.36
C ALA A 20 -7.99 1.73 -17.95
N SER A 21 -7.82 1.96 -19.25
CA SER A 21 -6.51 1.84 -19.90
C SER A 21 -6.27 3.03 -20.84
N ILE A 22 -5.01 3.41 -20.99
CA ILE A 22 -4.58 4.44 -21.94
C ILE A 22 -3.42 3.92 -22.79
N ARG A 23 -3.44 4.24 -24.07
CA ARG A 23 -2.33 4.02 -25.01
C ARG A 23 -2.03 5.33 -25.72
N VAL A 24 -0.79 5.79 -25.61
CA VAL A 24 -0.34 7.01 -26.30
C VAL A 24 -0.01 6.67 -27.76
N LEU A 25 -0.64 7.36 -28.71
CA LEU A 25 -0.41 7.21 -30.14
C LEU A 25 0.62 8.24 -30.65
N LYS A 26 0.46 9.50 -30.26
CA LYS A 26 1.30 10.64 -30.63
C LYS A 26 1.45 11.60 -29.46
N GLY A 27 2.57 12.32 -29.40
CA GLY A 27 2.87 13.28 -28.33
C GLY A 27 3.62 12.66 -27.15
N SER A 28 3.78 13.46 -26.09
CA SER A 28 4.43 13.10 -24.83
C SER A 28 3.49 13.40 -23.68
N ALA A 29 3.38 12.44 -22.77
CA ALA A 29 2.63 12.58 -21.55
C ALA A 29 3.30 11.84 -20.40
N SER A 30 2.99 12.24 -19.19
CA SER A 30 3.46 11.58 -17.97
C SER A 30 2.35 11.38 -16.95
N ILE A 31 2.53 10.38 -16.10
CA ILE A 31 1.72 10.16 -14.90
C ILE A 31 2.66 10.25 -13.70
N LEU A 32 2.51 11.32 -12.90
CA LEU A 32 3.28 11.50 -11.65
C LEU A 32 4.80 11.31 -11.85
N GLY A 33 5.36 11.92 -12.91
CA GLY A 33 6.78 11.82 -13.25
C GLY A 33 7.20 10.57 -14.03
N CYS A 34 6.28 9.62 -14.29
CA CYS A 34 6.53 8.49 -15.18
C CYS A 34 6.14 8.83 -16.62
N ARG A 35 7.11 8.89 -17.54
CA ARG A 35 6.86 9.15 -18.96
C ARG A 35 6.17 7.95 -19.63
N LEU A 36 5.07 8.22 -20.33
CA LEU A 36 4.34 7.20 -21.07
C LEU A 36 5.02 6.92 -22.41
N ARG A 37 5.26 5.63 -22.70
CA ARG A 37 5.85 5.17 -23.98
C ARG A 37 4.75 5.04 -25.03
N ARG A 38 5.05 5.46 -26.26
CA ARG A 38 4.14 5.31 -27.41
C ARG A 38 3.81 3.84 -27.66
N ASN A 39 2.57 3.60 -28.09
CA ASN A 39 2.02 2.28 -28.42
C ASN A 39 2.05 1.25 -27.28
N ARG A 40 2.35 1.67 -26.05
CA ARG A 40 2.23 0.84 -24.84
C ARG A 40 0.91 1.13 -24.15
N SER A 41 0.21 0.07 -23.75
CA SER A 41 -0.98 0.19 -22.92
C SER A 41 -0.60 0.28 -21.44
N TYR A 42 -1.19 1.25 -20.75
CA TYR A 42 -1.09 1.43 -19.31
C TYR A 42 -2.45 1.12 -18.68
N LEU A 43 -2.47 0.48 -17.52
CA LEU A 43 -3.70 0.07 -16.81
C LEU A 43 -3.87 0.86 -15.53
N MET A 44 -5.09 1.33 -15.30
CA MET A 44 -5.49 2.15 -14.17
C MET A 44 -6.44 1.33 -13.31
N ARG A 45 -6.07 1.14 -12.04
CA ARG A 45 -6.85 0.32 -11.10
C ARG A 45 -8.14 1.00 -10.66
N PRO A 46 -9.18 0.21 -10.32
CA PRO A 46 -10.41 0.70 -9.71
C PRO A 46 -10.18 1.67 -8.53
N TYR A 47 -11.10 2.62 -8.39
CA TYR A 47 -11.17 3.55 -7.24
C TYR A 47 -9.92 4.41 -7.05
N ARG A 48 -9.18 4.68 -8.13
CA ARG A 48 -8.05 5.61 -8.14
C ARG A 48 -8.08 6.49 -9.38
N ARG A 49 -7.80 7.77 -9.17
CA ARG A 49 -7.59 8.78 -10.21
C ARG A 49 -6.12 8.88 -10.60
N TYR A 50 -5.86 8.98 -11.89
CA TYR A 50 -4.53 9.13 -12.47
C TYR A 50 -4.49 10.41 -13.31
N PRO A 51 -3.63 11.39 -12.96
CA PRO A 51 -3.42 12.57 -13.79
C PRO A 51 -2.45 12.22 -14.92
N VAL A 52 -2.94 12.26 -16.16
CA VAL A 52 -2.12 12.16 -17.38
C VAL A 52 -1.85 13.58 -17.87
N THR A 53 -0.68 14.10 -17.56
CA THR A 53 -0.26 15.45 -17.93
C THR A 53 0.38 15.41 -19.31
N ALA A 54 -0.12 16.21 -20.26
CA ALA A 54 0.40 16.30 -21.61
C ALA A 54 1.48 17.40 -21.70
N ASP A 55 2.70 17.03 -22.13
CA ASP A 55 3.82 17.98 -22.32
C ASP A 55 3.67 18.75 -23.65
N GLU A 56 3.04 18.10 -24.63
CA GLU A 56 2.75 18.59 -25.98
C GLU A 56 1.36 18.08 -26.40
N GLU A 57 0.91 18.37 -27.63
CA GLU A 57 -0.34 17.81 -28.15
C GLU A 57 -0.30 16.27 -28.10
N LEU A 58 -1.23 15.69 -27.34
CA LEU A 58 -1.32 14.27 -27.06
C LEU A 58 -2.47 13.65 -27.84
N GLU A 59 -2.18 12.63 -28.65
CA GLU A 59 -3.19 11.73 -29.21
C GLU A 59 -3.13 10.38 -28.49
N CYS A 60 -4.25 9.93 -27.95
CA CYS A 60 -4.31 8.68 -27.19
C CYS A 60 -5.60 7.90 -27.40
N GLU A 61 -5.52 6.58 -27.19
CA GLU A 61 -6.67 5.69 -27.07
C GLU A 61 -6.94 5.46 -25.59
N VAL A 62 -8.18 5.68 -25.16
CA VAL A 62 -8.62 5.36 -23.80
C VAL A 62 -9.72 4.31 -23.87
N ARG A 63 -9.61 3.30 -23.01
CA ARG A 63 -10.68 2.32 -22.78
C ARG A 63 -11.16 2.44 -21.35
N LEU A 64 -12.45 2.68 -21.17
CA LEU A 64 -13.07 2.73 -19.85
C LEU A 64 -13.70 1.37 -19.52
N GLY A 65 -13.37 0.86 -18.35
CA GLY A 65 -14.06 -0.26 -17.72
C GLY A 65 -15.31 0.19 -16.98
N ASP A 66 -15.94 -0.74 -16.27
CA ASP A 66 -17.12 -0.45 -15.46
C ASP A 66 -16.74 0.50 -14.31
N ASP A 67 -17.50 1.57 -14.11
CA ASP A 67 -17.20 2.69 -13.19
C ASP A 67 -15.91 3.49 -13.51
N GLY A 68 -15.32 3.28 -14.69
CA GLY A 68 -14.23 4.12 -15.20
C GLY A 68 -14.71 5.53 -15.52
N GLY A 69 -13.88 6.52 -15.22
CA GLY A 69 -14.21 7.94 -15.40
C GLY A 69 -13.16 8.67 -16.21
N LEU A 70 -13.60 9.68 -16.97
CA LEU A 70 -12.71 10.51 -17.77
C LEU A 70 -13.10 11.98 -17.66
N LYS A 71 -12.12 12.84 -17.39
CA LYS A 71 -12.30 14.29 -17.39
C LYS A 71 -11.03 14.98 -17.89
N ILE A 72 -11.18 15.94 -18.81
CA ILE A 72 -10.08 16.81 -19.22
C ILE A 72 -10.22 18.13 -18.47
N VAL A 73 -9.12 18.61 -17.90
CA VAL A 73 -9.06 19.89 -17.20
C VAL A 73 -7.87 20.71 -17.68
N GLU A 74 -8.01 22.04 -17.66
CA GLU A 74 -6.93 22.95 -17.97
C GLU A 74 -5.92 23.02 -16.81
N GLY A 75 -4.63 23.03 -17.15
CA GLY A 75 -3.51 23.11 -16.22
C GLY A 75 -3.08 21.76 -15.64
N ASP A 76 -1.99 21.79 -14.87
CA ASP A 76 -1.53 20.67 -14.07
C ASP A 76 -2.42 20.49 -12.84
N THR A 77 -2.81 19.24 -12.57
CA THR A 77 -3.60 18.88 -11.38
C THR A 77 -2.74 18.39 -10.23
N VAL A 78 -1.47 18.13 -10.50
CA VAL A 78 -0.43 17.98 -9.49
C VAL A 78 -0.04 19.39 -9.03
N GLY A 79 -0.11 19.65 -7.72
CA GLY A 79 0.15 20.99 -7.18
C GLY A 79 1.56 21.48 -7.53
N LYS A 80 1.70 22.79 -7.83
CA LYS A 80 3.02 23.42 -8.11
C LYS A 80 4.01 23.21 -6.97
N ASP A 81 3.51 23.18 -5.74
CA ASP A 81 4.24 22.87 -4.51
C ASP A 81 4.75 21.43 -4.47
N TRP A 82 3.99 20.44 -4.97
CA TRP A 82 4.45 19.06 -5.09
C TRP A 82 5.61 18.94 -6.08
N MET A 83 5.49 19.59 -7.24
CA MET A 83 6.54 19.61 -8.26
C MET A 83 7.80 20.33 -7.77
N LYS A 84 7.63 21.40 -6.97
CA LYS A 84 8.75 22.10 -6.30
C LYS A 84 9.46 21.18 -5.31
N LEU A 85 8.72 20.46 -4.46
CA LEU A 85 9.30 19.49 -3.55
C LEU A 85 10.06 18.40 -4.32
N ALA A 86 9.42 17.76 -5.29
CA ALA A 86 10.06 16.73 -6.12
C ALA A 86 11.37 17.25 -6.75
N SER A 87 11.35 18.45 -7.33
CA SER A 87 12.53 19.04 -7.97
C SER A 87 13.68 19.32 -6.98
N SER A 88 13.37 19.63 -5.73
CA SER A 88 14.35 19.87 -4.64
C SER A 88 14.95 18.61 -4.03
N LEU A 89 14.40 17.42 -4.32
CA LEU A 89 14.93 16.18 -3.77
C LEU A 89 16.26 15.81 -4.43
N GLU A 90 17.19 15.37 -3.60
CA GLU A 90 18.54 14.95 -3.96
C GLU A 90 18.75 13.46 -3.64
N ARG A 91 19.84 12.88 -4.15
CA ARG A 91 20.28 11.54 -3.76
C ARG A 91 20.47 11.48 -2.24
N GLY A 92 20.01 10.41 -1.59
CA GLY A 92 20.11 10.28 -0.13
C GLY A 92 18.86 10.71 0.62
N CYS A 93 17.94 11.46 -0.01
CA CYS A 93 16.74 11.93 0.66
C CYS A 93 15.87 10.77 1.18
N ARG A 94 15.33 10.98 2.38
CA ARG A 94 14.37 10.09 3.07
C ARG A 94 13.13 10.92 3.36
N VAL A 95 12.04 10.65 2.66
CA VAL A 95 10.82 11.45 2.74
C VAL A 95 9.70 10.67 3.41
N LEU A 96 9.11 11.26 4.44
CA LEU A 96 7.93 10.72 5.13
C LEU A 96 6.70 11.53 4.71
N VAL A 97 5.71 10.87 4.12
CA VAL A 97 4.52 11.52 3.54
C VAL A 97 3.31 11.27 4.42
N MET A 98 2.72 12.34 4.96
CA MET A 98 1.61 12.34 5.94
C MET A 98 0.41 13.16 5.46
N GLY A 99 -0.76 12.88 6.02
CA GLY A 99 -2.00 13.59 5.72
C GLY A 99 -3.24 12.72 5.94
N GLY A 100 -4.40 13.35 6.03
CA GLY A 100 -5.68 12.66 6.28
C GLY A 100 -6.09 11.69 5.17
N PHE A 101 -7.24 11.04 5.35
CA PHE A 101 -7.81 10.15 4.34
C PHE A 101 -8.09 10.88 3.01
N ASP A 102 -7.85 10.17 1.89
CA ASP A 102 -8.11 10.64 0.52
C ASP A 102 -7.46 11.96 0.12
N THR A 103 -6.43 12.44 0.83
CA THR A 103 -5.76 13.71 0.49
C THR A 103 -4.85 13.66 -0.73
N GLY A 104 -4.51 12.47 -1.25
CA GLY A 104 -3.58 12.29 -2.38
C GLY A 104 -2.19 11.77 -2.01
N LYS A 105 -1.97 11.33 -0.76
CA LYS A 105 -0.66 10.84 -0.26
C LYS A 105 0.02 9.82 -1.15
N THR A 106 -0.71 8.81 -1.63
CA THR A 106 -0.15 7.79 -2.52
C THR A 106 0.28 8.36 -3.87
N SER A 107 -0.43 9.37 -4.40
CA SER A 107 -0.03 10.05 -5.63
C SER A 107 1.22 10.91 -5.42
N LEU A 108 1.30 11.63 -4.29
CA LEU A 108 2.51 12.36 -3.90
C LEU A 108 3.69 11.39 -3.72
N SER A 109 3.49 10.30 -2.98
CA SER A 109 4.50 9.27 -2.79
C SER A 109 4.97 8.68 -4.11
N THR A 110 4.07 8.44 -5.07
CA THR A 110 4.42 7.99 -6.43
C THR A 110 5.32 9.01 -7.14
N LEU A 111 4.98 10.30 -7.10
CA LEU A 111 5.76 11.37 -7.71
C LEU A 111 7.18 11.46 -7.11
N LEU A 112 7.28 11.49 -5.78
CA LEU A 112 8.56 11.61 -5.09
C LEU A 112 9.42 10.36 -5.28
N ALA A 113 8.80 9.18 -5.26
CA ALA A 113 9.43 7.90 -5.55
C ALA A 113 10.04 7.87 -6.95
N ASN A 114 9.24 8.23 -7.97
CA ASN A 114 9.68 8.29 -9.36
C ASN A 114 10.86 9.24 -9.51
N ARG A 115 10.79 10.42 -8.89
CA ARG A 115 11.89 11.38 -8.90
C ARG A 115 13.17 10.81 -8.29
N LEU A 116 13.12 10.27 -7.08
CA LEU A 116 14.29 9.69 -6.41
C LEU A 116 14.84 8.47 -7.16
N SER A 117 13.97 7.67 -7.79
CA SER A 117 14.39 6.52 -8.59
C SER A 117 15.31 6.93 -9.75
N THR A 118 15.07 8.08 -10.39
CA THR A 118 15.93 8.60 -11.47
C THR A 118 17.27 9.14 -10.99
N LEU A 119 17.40 9.47 -9.70
CA LEU A 119 18.62 10.03 -9.12
C LEU A 119 19.54 8.95 -8.58
N SER A 120 18.99 7.95 -7.89
CA SER A 120 19.79 6.92 -7.23
C SER A 120 19.10 5.56 -7.04
N GLY A 121 17.85 5.40 -7.49
CA GLY A 121 16.97 4.34 -6.98
C GLY A 121 16.35 4.73 -5.63
N CYS A 122 15.26 4.06 -5.27
CA CYS A 122 14.47 4.39 -4.08
C CYS A 122 13.84 3.14 -3.45
N ALA A 123 13.90 3.02 -2.13
CA ALA A 123 13.01 2.11 -1.39
C ALA A 123 11.69 2.83 -1.10
N ILE A 124 10.58 2.12 -1.30
CA ILE A 124 9.23 2.61 -1.03
C ILE A 124 8.63 1.76 0.05
N LEU A 125 8.16 2.39 1.13
CA LEU A 125 7.41 1.73 2.19
C LEU A 125 5.97 2.23 2.18
N CYS A 126 5.02 1.31 2.26
CA CYS A 126 3.61 1.60 2.45
C CYS A 126 3.20 1.14 3.85
N LEU A 127 3.00 2.11 4.74
CA LEU A 127 2.63 1.92 6.15
C LEU A 127 1.13 2.13 6.37
N ASP A 128 0.30 1.72 5.42
CA ASP A 128 -1.16 1.71 5.55
C ASP A 128 -1.67 0.26 5.59
N PRO A 129 -1.94 -0.30 6.77
CA PRO A 129 -2.38 -1.69 6.87
C PRO A 129 -3.83 -1.88 6.39
N GLY A 130 -4.59 -0.81 6.21
CA GLY A 130 -5.96 -0.87 5.67
C GLY A 130 -5.99 -0.84 4.14
N GLN A 131 -5.10 -0.10 3.49
CA GLN A 131 -5.14 0.14 2.04
C GLN A 131 -3.78 0.07 1.34
N SER A 132 -2.89 -0.82 1.80
CA SER A 132 -1.61 -1.04 1.14
C SER A 132 -1.76 -1.43 -0.33
N TYR A 133 -1.00 -0.77 -1.20
CA TYR A 133 -0.90 -1.12 -2.62
C TYR A 133 0.19 -2.17 -2.91
N LEU A 134 1.19 -2.27 -2.04
CA LEU A 134 2.34 -3.19 -2.16
C LEU A 134 2.07 -4.58 -1.56
N SER A 135 1.32 -4.62 -0.46
CA SER A 135 1.19 -5.80 0.39
C SER A 135 -0.29 -6.16 0.64
N PRO A 136 -0.59 -7.37 1.14
CA PRO A 136 -1.95 -7.72 1.54
C PRO A 136 -2.51 -6.76 2.60
N PRO A 137 -3.84 -6.56 2.70
CA PRO A 137 -4.40 -5.86 3.84
C PRO A 137 -3.95 -6.51 5.15
N THR A 138 -3.97 -5.75 6.25
CA THR A 138 -3.45 -6.09 7.60
C THR A 138 -1.93 -6.25 7.69
N THR A 139 -1.21 -5.85 6.64
CA THR A 139 0.26 -5.85 6.60
C THR A 139 0.77 -4.51 6.08
N VAL A 140 2.03 -4.22 6.35
CA VAL A 140 2.77 -3.11 5.72
C VAL A 140 3.88 -3.67 4.85
N GLY A 141 4.25 -2.94 3.80
CA GLY A 141 5.12 -3.47 2.75
C GLY A 141 6.24 -2.53 2.33
N GLY A 142 7.29 -3.12 1.77
CA GLY A 142 8.43 -2.44 1.20
C GLY A 142 8.82 -2.99 -0.17
N ALA A 143 9.22 -2.13 -1.09
CA ALA A 143 9.69 -2.49 -2.42
C ALA A 143 10.82 -1.57 -2.89
N PHE A 144 11.55 -2.00 -3.91
CA PHE A 144 12.57 -1.16 -4.57
C PHE A 144 12.07 -0.65 -5.91
N LEU A 145 12.34 0.63 -6.17
CA LEU A 145 12.04 1.31 -7.40
C LEU A 145 13.35 1.80 -8.03
N ARG A 146 13.67 1.27 -9.21
CA ARG A 146 14.87 1.65 -9.98
C ARG A 146 14.57 2.56 -11.17
N GLU A 147 13.35 2.51 -11.68
CA GLU A 147 12.87 3.33 -12.79
C GLU A 147 11.45 3.81 -12.48
N PRO A 148 11.03 4.99 -12.99
CA PRO A 148 9.69 5.50 -12.77
C PRO A 148 8.56 4.54 -13.20
N VAL A 149 7.50 4.48 -12.40
CA VAL A 149 6.27 3.72 -12.67
C VAL A 149 5.04 4.62 -12.59
N HIS A 150 4.01 4.34 -13.39
CA HIS A 150 2.77 5.11 -13.33
C HIS A 150 1.91 4.74 -12.11
N ASP A 151 2.16 3.57 -11.54
CA ASP A 151 1.49 3.07 -10.34
C ASP A 151 2.44 2.22 -9.50
N LEU A 152 2.70 2.62 -8.26
CA LEU A 152 3.55 1.87 -7.32
C LEU A 152 3.05 0.44 -7.03
N SER A 153 1.77 0.12 -7.27
CA SER A 153 1.25 -1.25 -7.16
C SER A 153 1.79 -2.24 -8.21
N GLN A 154 2.52 -1.75 -9.22
CA GLN A 154 3.25 -2.59 -10.17
C GLN A 154 4.51 -3.21 -9.57
N LEU A 155 4.98 -2.69 -8.44
CA LEU A 155 6.15 -3.20 -7.75
C LEU A 155 5.82 -4.48 -7.02
N GLU A 156 6.76 -5.42 -7.04
CA GLU A 156 6.72 -6.59 -6.18
C GLU A 156 7.30 -6.24 -4.81
N ALA A 157 6.51 -6.50 -3.77
CA ALA A 157 6.97 -6.31 -2.40
C ALA A 157 8.13 -7.25 -2.09
N SER A 158 9.24 -6.66 -1.68
CA SER A 158 10.46 -7.34 -1.22
C SER A 158 10.49 -7.48 0.31
N ALA A 159 9.63 -6.74 1.01
CA ALA A 159 9.31 -6.93 2.41
C ALA A 159 7.80 -6.77 2.63
N VAL A 160 7.23 -7.59 3.51
CA VAL A 160 5.85 -7.57 3.98
C VAL A 160 5.86 -7.98 5.44
N VAL A 161 5.41 -7.09 6.33
CA VAL A 161 5.41 -7.32 7.78
C VAL A 161 3.97 -7.24 8.32
N PRO A 162 3.51 -8.22 9.11
CA PRO A 162 2.17 -8.22 9.67
C PRO A 162 1.93 -7.09 10.69
N VAL A 163 0.75 -6.47 10.60
CA VAL A 163 0.20 -5.54 11.60
C VAL A 163 -1.03 -6.14 12.30
N CYS A 164 -1.70 -7.12 11.66
CA CYS A 164 -2.82 -7.87 12.22
C CYS A 164 -4.13 -7.09 12.38
N SER A 165 -4.22 -5.92 11.77
CA SER A 165 -5.40 -5.06 11.79
C SER A 165 -5.47 -4.24 10.52
N THR A 166 -6.67 -3.93 10.05
CA THR A 166 -6.89 -2.90 9.02
C THR A 166 -6.97 -1.48 9.61
N SER A 167 -7.07 -1.37 10.93
CA SER A 167 -7.23 -0.12 11.69
C SER A 167 -5.90 0.27 12.32
N ALA A 168 -5.31 1.37 11.86
CA ALA A 168 -4.09 1.93 12.45
C ALA A 168 -4.27 2.35 13.92
N PRO A 169 -5.38 3.00 14.34
CA PRO A 169 -5.62 3.30 15.75
C PRO A 169 -5.60 2.06 16.66
N GLU A 170 -6.27 0.98 16.25
CA GLU A 170 -6.34 -0.26 17.05
C GLU A 170 -5.02 -1.03 17.11
N ALA A 171 -4.11 -0.78 16.16
CA ALA A 171 -2.86 -1.52 16.01
C ALA A 171 -1.63 -0.62 16.03
N ALA A 172 -1.72 0.55 16.67
CA ALA A 172 -0.65 1.54 16.69
C ALA A 172 0.70 0.93 17.10
N GLU A 173 0.74 0.17 18.19
CA GLU A 173 1.97 -0.50 18.65
C GLU A 173 2.50 -1.56 17.67
N MET A 174 1.60 -2.33 17.06
CA MET A 174 1.99 -3.33 16.05
C MET A 174 2.52 -2.65 14.79
N LEU A 175 1.92 -1.53 14.39
CA LEU A 175 2.35 -0.73 13.25
C LEU A 175 3.74 -0.14 13.49
N ILE A 176 4.02 0.43 14.67
CA ILE A 176 5.36 0.93 15.02
C ILE A 176 6.39 -0.21 15.03
N ARG A 177 6.06 -1.38 15.60
CA ARG A 177 6.93 -2.57 15.55
C ARG A 177 7.20 -3.00 14.11
N ALA A 178 6.18 -3.07 13.27
CA ALA A 178 6.31 -3.46 11.87
C ALA A 178 7.15 -2.45 11.08
N ALA A 179 6.95 -1.16 11.31
CA ALA A 179 7.77 -0.09 10.75
C ALA A 179 9.24 -0.24 11.16
N GLY A 180 9.52 -0.61 12.42
CA GLY A 180 10.88 -0.84 12.90
C GLY A 180 11.59 -1.98 12.16
N ARG A 181 10.86 -3.06 11.88
CA ARG A 181 11.37 -4.16 11.04
C ARG A 181 11.64 -3.70 9.60
N LEU A 182 10.79 -2.84 9.05
CA LEU A 182 11.01 -2.28 7.71
C LEU A 182 12.21 -1.32 7.67
N VAL A 183 12.48 -0.56 8.73
CA VAL A 183 13.72 0.24 8.83
C VAL A 183 14.95 -0.65 8.76
N GLN A 184 15.00 -1.71 9.57
CA GLN A 184 16.10 -2.67 9.55
C GLN A 184 16.28 -3.30 8.16
N TRP A 185 15.17 -3.63 7.49
CA TRP A 185 15.19 -4.13 6.12
C TRP A 185 15.78 -3.12 5.13
N VAL A 186 15.36 -1.85 5.19
CA VAL A 186 15.90 -0.77 4.33
C VAL A 186 17.41 -0.59 4.55
N GLU A 187 17.85 -0.62 5.81
CA GLU A 187 19.28 -0.51 6.18
C GLU A 187 20.10 -1.70 5.67
N LYS A 188 19.60 -2.93 5.89
CA LYS A 188 20.23 -4.17 5.41
C LYS A 188 20.42 -4.17 3.89
N MET A 189 19.48 -3.58 3.16
CA MET A 189 19.51 -3.50 1.70
C MET A 189 20.28 -2.28 1.17
N SER A 190 20.79 -1.41 2.05
CA SER A 190 21.55 -0.20 1.69
C SER A 190 20.81 0.68 0.66
N ALA A 191 19.50 0.87 0.86
CA ALA A 191 18.70 1.66 -0.06
C ALA A 191 19.19 3.13 -0.07
N PRO A 192 19.50 3.70 -1.24
CA PRO A 192 20.13 5.02 -1.30
C PRO A 192 19.17 6.16 -0.97
N SER A 193 17.87 5.99 -1.24
CA SER A 193 16.82 6.95 -0.93
C SER A 193 15.56 6.21 -0.46
N LEU A 194 14.69 6.90 0.27
CA LEU A 194 13.51 6.30 0.89
C LEU A 194 12.29 7.22 0.73
N VAL A 195 11.14 6.65 0.36
CA VAL A 195 9.82 7.30 0.54
C VAL A 195 8.94 6.40 1.40
N VAL A 196 8.30 6.99 2.39
CA VAL A 196 7.39 6.29 3.30
C VAL A 196 6.00 6.92 3.20
N ASP A 197 5.04 6.18 2.63
CA ASP A 197 3.62 6.54 2.56
C ASP A 197 2.91 6.00 3.81
N VAL A 198 2.42 6.88 4.69
CA VAL A 198 1.77 6.45 5.94
C VAL A 198 0.25 6.42 5.83
N ASP A 199 -0.40 5.68 6.74
CA ASP A 199 -1.85 5.67 6.87
C ASP A 199 -2.45 7.08 7.15
N GLY A 200 -3.76 7.20 6.90
CA GLY A 200 -4.51 8.45 7.03
C GLY A 200 -4.94 8.86 8.44
N TRP A 201 -4.54 8.15 9.50
CA TRP A 201 -4.90 8.48 10.88
C TRP A 201 -4.08 9.69 11.36
N VAL A 202 -4.72 10.86 11.39
CA VAL A 202 -4.08 12.13 11.77
C VAL A 202 -4.84 12.88 12.86
N GLU A 203 -5.98 12.36 13.30
CA GLU A 203 -6.86 13.00 14.27
C GLU A 203 -6.61 12.49 15.70
N GLY A 204 -6.45 13.43 16.63
CA GLY A 204 -6.28 13.17 18.05
C GLY A 204 -4.83 13.00 18.50
N GLN A 205 -4.59 13.18 19.80
CA GLN A 205 -3.26 13.13 20.41
C GLN A 205 -2.53 11.81 20.16
N ALA A 206 -3.25 10.68 20.23
CA ALA A 206 -2.69 9.36 19.94
C ALA A 206 -2.18 9.23 18.49
N ALA A 207 -2.83 9.90 17.53
CA ALA A 207 -2.36 9.93 16.16
C ALA A 207 -1.04 10.70 16.06
N GLU A 208 -0.97 11.90 16.64
CA GLU A 208 0.23 12.72 16.64
C GLU A 208 1.42 12.03 17.33
N GLU A 209 1.18 11.34 18.44
CA GLU A 209 2.21 10.55 19.12
C GLU A 209 2.72 9.41 18.24
N ALA A 210 1.81 8.64 17.63
CA ALA A 210 2.19 7.55 16.72
C ALA A 210 2.99 8.07 15.51
N LYS A 211 2.57 9.19 14.89
CA LYS A 211 3.30 9.80 13.77
C LYS A 211 4.64 10.39 14.19
N SER A 212 4.76 10.94 15.40
CA SER A 212 6.04 11.41 15.95
C SER A 212 7.01 10.27 16.14
N ARG A 213 6.56 9.11 16.64
CA ARG A 213 7.37 7.89 16.73
C ARG A 213 7.84 7.39 15.37
N LEU A 214 7.03 7.53 14.31
CA LEU A 214 7.48 7.22 12.94
C LEU A 214 8.59 8.18 12.48
N VAL A 215 8.51 9.47 12.80
CA VAL A 215 9.59 10.44 12.52
C VAL A 215 10.88 10.06 13.24
N GLU A 216 10.79 9.71 14.53
CA GLU A 216 11.94 9.27 15.34
C GLU A 216 12.58 7.99 14.79
N LEU A 217 11.75 7.05 14.35
CA LEU A 217 12.18 5.76 13.83
C LEU A 217 12.83 5.89 12.45
N PHE A 218 12.21 6.63 11.53
CA PHE A 218 12.70 6.73 10.14
C PHE A 218 13.82 7.77 9.97
N ARG A 219 13.92 8.73 10.88
CA ARG A 219 14.82 9.90 10.81
C ARG A 219 14.83 10.51 9.39
N PRO A 220 13.68 10.97 8.89
CA PRO A 220 13.58 11.46 7.53
C PRO A 220 14.36 12.76 7.35
N THR A 221 14.88 12.99 6.15
CA THR A 221 15.44 14.31 5.77
C THR A 221 14.32 15.31 5.53
N ASP A 222 13.16 14.83 5.09
CA ASP A 222 12.02 15.66 4.70
C ASP A 222 10.71 15.03 5.20
N VAL A 223 9.85 15.84 5.83
CA VAL A 223 8.49 15.46 6.22
C VAL A 223 7.52 16.28 5.39
N ALA A 224 6.69 15.60 4.59
CA ALA A 224 5.70 16.22 3.73
C ALA A 224 4.29 15.99 4.29
N PHE A 225 3.65 17.07 4.74
CA PHE A 225 2.24 17.08 5.15
C PHE A 225 1.37 17.47 3.97
N LEU A 226 0.30 16.71 3.75
CA LEU A 226 -0.69 16.99 2.73
C LEU A 226 -2.00 17.45 3.39
N GLY A 227 -2.23 18.76 3.36
CA GLY A 227 -3.16 19.46 4.24
C GLY A 227 -2.42 20.03 5.46
N ASP A 228 -3.06 19.95 6.63
CA ASP A 228 -2.53 20.56 7.84
C ASP A 228 -1.33 19.80 8.42
N ALA A 229 -0.38 20.54 8.96
CA ALA A 229 0.71 19.96 9.73
C ALA A 229 0.23 19.53 11.11
N LEU A 230 0.81 18.44 11.63
CA LEU A 230 0.59 17.98 12.99
C LEU A 230 1.61 18.63 13.93
N PRO A 231 1.19 19.44 14.93
CA PRO A 231 2.10 20.22 15.76
C PRO A 231 3.23 19.39 16.41
N ALA A 232 2.91 18.29 17.10
CA ALA A 232 3.92 17.49 17.80
C ALA A 232 4.88 16.79 16.83
N VAL A 233 4.36 16.38 15.67
CA VAL A 233 5.17 15.79 14.60
C VAL A 233 6.11 16.84 14.01
N GLY A 234 5.63 18.07 13.80
CA GLY A 234 6.43 19.18 13.32
C GLY A 234 7.54 19.57 14.30
N GLU A 235 7.26 19.58 15.60
CA GLU A 235 8.27 19.80 16.64
C GLU A 235 9.33 18.68 16.64
N THR A 236 8.89 17.43 16.60
CA THR A 236 9.77 16.25 16.51
C THR A 236 10.67 16.30 15.26
N ALA A 237 10.09 16.63 14.11
CA ALA A 237 10.81 16.78 12.84
C ALA A 237 11.86 17.90 12.91
N LYS A 238 11.52 19.08 13.45
CA LYS A 238 12.48 20.18 13.66
C LYS A 238 13.62 19.78 14.58
N ARG A 239 13.31 19.11 15.70
CA ARG A 239 14.29 18.62 16.68
C ARG A 239 15.30 17.65 16.05
N LEU A 240 14.87 16.85 15.08
CA LEU A 240 15.73 15.92 14.34
C LEU A 240 16.38 16.52 13.08
N GLY A 241 16.17 17.81 12.81
CA GLY A 241 16.74 18.51 11.66
C GLY A 241 16.07 18.22 10.32
N SER A 242 14.85 17.67 10.32
CA SER A 242 14.09 17.43 9.09
C SER A 242 13.54 18.73 8.52
N ARG A 243 13.54 18.85 7.18
CA ARG A 243 12.81 19.90 6.46
C ARG A 243 11.32 19.57 6.46
N ILE A 244 10.47 20.55 6.73
CA ILE A 244 9.02 20.37 6.78
C ILE A 244 8.39 21.04 5.58
N HIS A 245 7.54 20.30 4.87
CA HIS A 245 6.81 20.76 3.70
C HIS A 245 5.32 20.64 3.96
N ILE A 246 4.59 21.76 3.87
CA ILE A 246 3.13 21.78 3.98
C ILE A 246 2.57 21.98 2.57
N LEU A 247 1.89 20.96 2.07
CA LEU A 247 1.45 20.85 0.69
C LEU A 247 -0.07 20.93 0.60
N GLN A 248 -0.55 21.56 -0.45
CA GLN A 248 -1.96 21.69 -0.74
C GLN A 248 -2.54 20.37 -1.24
N ARG A 249 -3.78 20.10 -0.84
CA ARG A 249 -4.56 18.98 -1.36
C ARG A 249 -4.85 19.22 -2.86
N PRO A 250 -4.81 18.19 -3.72
CA PRO A 250 -5.15 18.34 -5.12
C PRO A 250 -6.63 18.69 -5.25
N ARG A 251 -6.96 19.54 -6.24
CA ARG A 251 -8.33 20.02 -6.46
C ARG A 251 -9.32 18.93 -6.87
N ALA A 252 -8.82 17.82 -7.39
CA ALA A 252 -9.61 16.76 -8.00
C ALA A 252 -9.40 15.42 -7.26
N ILE A 253 -9.72 15.37 -5.97
CA ILE A 253 -9.69 14.13 -5.18
C ILE A 253 -10.87 13.22 -5.58
N LEU A 254 -10.62 11.91 -5.58
CA LEU A 254 -11.66 10.90 -5.62
C LEU A 254 -11.89 10.41 -4.17
N GLU A 255 -12.99 10.82 -3.57
CA GLU A 255 -13.37 10.37 -2.23
C GLU A 255 -13.77 8.89 -2.24
N ARG A 256 -13.38 8.16 -1.19
CA ARG A 256 -13.68 6.72 -1.06
C ARG A 256 -14.55 6.47 0.16
N SER A 257 -15.77 6.00 -0.09
CA SER A 257 -16.67 5.55 0.98
C SER A 257 -16.09 4.33 1.72
N GLN A 258 -16.58 4.06 2.93
CA GLN A 258 -16.16 2.86 3.68
C GLN A 258 -16.41 1.56 2.91
N ASN A 259 -17.50 1.48 2.14
CA ASN A 259 -17.81 0.33 1.30
C ASN A 259 -16.77 0.16 0.18
N MET A 260 -16.40 1.24 -0.53
CA MET A 260 -15.32 1.19 -1.52
C MET A 260 -13.99 0.73 -0.89
N ARG A 261 -13.70 1.18 0.35
CA ARG A 261 -12.49 0.72 1.07
C ARG A 261 -12.52 -0.79 1.37
N ARG A 262 -13.68 -1.35 1.73
CA ARG A 262 -13.88 -2.80 1.91
C ARG A 262 -13.72 -3.56 0.60
N GLU A 263 -14.30 -3.06 -0.49
CA GLU A 263 -14.16 -3.66 -1.83
C GLU A 263 -12.70 -3.70 -2.30
N ILE A 264 -11.96 -2.61 -2.11
CA ILE A 264 -10.52 -2.56 -2.40
C ILE A 264 -9.77 -3.64 -1.62
N ARG A 265 -10.08 -3.84 -0.33
CA ARG A 265 -9.46 -4.91 0.48
C ARG A 265 -9.84 -6.29 -0.03
N ALA A 266 -11.11 -6.52 -0.37
CA ALA A 266 -11.56 -7.78 -0.94
C ALA A 266 -10.82 -8.13 -2.24
N MET A 267 -10.68 -7.16 -3.14
CA MET A 267 -9.86 -7.31 -4.35
C MET A 267 -8.40 -7.62 -4.03
N ALA A 268 -7.82 -6.98 -3.00
CA ALA A 268 -6.45 -7.22 -2.58
C ALA A 268 -6.27 -8.64 -2.02
N TYR A 269 -7.16 -9.13 -1.15
CA TYR A 269 -7.12 -10.51 -0.66
C TYR A 269 -7.19 -11.51 -1.82
N ARG A 270 -8.12 -11.34 -2.76
CA ARG A 270 -8.20 -12.18 -3.98
C ARG A 270 -6.90 -12.16 -4.78
N ARG A 271 -6.29 -10.99 -4.96
CA ARG A 271 -5.01 -10.85 -5.65
C ARG A 271 -3.92 -11.68 -4.99
N PHE A 272 -3.81 -11.66 -3.67
CA PHE A 272 -2.75 -12.34 -2.93
C PHE A 272 -3.04 -13.82 -2.61
N LEU A 273 -4.30 -14.23 -2.66
CA LEU A 273 -4.73 -15.63 -2.58
C LEU A 273 -4.96 -16.24 -3.97
N ARG A 274 -4.60 -15.54 -5.05
CA ARG A 274 -4.71 -16.08 -6.40
C ARG A 274 -3.86 -17.33 -6.52
N ASN A 275 -4.46 -18.40 -7.05
CA ASN A 275 -3.86 -19.74 -7.15
C ASN A 275 -3.53 -20.37 -5.79
N ALA A 276 -4.21 -19.94 -4.72
CA ALA A 276 -4.08 -20.59 -3.43
C ALA A 276 -4.63 -22.02 -3.47
N SER A 277 -4.05 -22.87 -2.65
CA SER A 277 -4.43 -24.27 -2.49
C SER A 277 -4.48 -24.62 -1.01
N LEU A 278 -5.26 -25.64 -0.69
CA LEU A 278 -5.33 -26.16 0.67
C LEU A 278 -4.09 -27.03 0.97
N LYS A 279 -3.44 -26.74 2.09
CA LYS A 279 -2.27 -27.47 2.58
C LYS A 279 -2.51 -27.95 4.00
N THR A 280 -2.13 -29.18 4.29
CA THR A 280 -2.12 -29.74 5.65
C THR A 280 -0.69 -29.74 6.17
N ILE A 281 -0.47 -29.09 7.31
CA ILE A 281 0.88 -28.86 7.85
C ILE A 281 0.93 -29.37 9.30
N PRO A 282 1.88 -30.27 9.63
CA PRO A 282 2.21 -30.59 11.01
C PRO A 282 2.69 -29.37 11.76
N ILE A 283 2.09 -29.08 12.91
CA ILE A 283 2.50 -27.94 13.76
C ILE A 283 3.96 -28.09 14.19
N THR A 284 4.45 -29.31 14.38
CA THR A 284 5.86 -29.58 14.70
C THR A 284 6.86 -29.10 13.64
N TRP A 285 6.42 -28.82 12.41
CA TRP A 285 7.28 -28.35 11.33
C TRP A 285 7.38 -26.82 11.24
N ILE A 286 6.57 -26.11 12.04
CA ILE A 286 6.44 -24.66 11.97
C ILE A 286 6.62 -24.02 13.32
N ARG A 287 7.08 -22.77 13.32
CA ARG A 287 6.94 -21.87 14.46
C ARG A 287 5.57 -21.20 14.40
N LEU A 288 4.76 -21.45 15.42
CA LEU A 288 3.42 -20.88 15.56
C LEU A 288 3.46 -19.70 16.54
N GLU A 289 3.00 -18.53 16.11
CA GLU A 289 3.02 -17.28 16.89
C GLU A 289 1.66 -16.59 16.85
N THR A 290 1.38 -15.74 17.83
CA THR A 290 0.18 -14.90 17.92
C THR A 290 0.48 -13.67 18.78
N SER A 291 -0.36 -12.64 18.71
CA SER A 291 -0.14 -11.36 19.40
C SER A 291 -0.45 -11.36 20.89
N SER A 292 -1.36 -12.21 21.38
CA SER A 292 -1.98 -12.00 22.70
C SER A 292 -2.54 -13.24 23.40
N SER A 293 -2.50 -14.43 22.79
CA SER A 293 -3.07 -15.65 23.36
C SER A 293 -2.11 -16.83 23.22
N ASP A 294 -2.43 -17.96 23.85
CA ASP A 294 -1.80 -19.22 23.49
C ASP A 294 -2.27 -19.64 22.06
N PRO A 295 -1.36 -20.03 21.16
CA PRO A 295 -1.73 -20.40 19.79
C PRO A 295 -2.76 -21.54 19.69
N GLU A 296 -2.64 -22.58 20.53
CA GLU A 296 -3.58 -23.71 20.50
C GLU A 296 -4.98 -23.27 20.92
N THR A 297 -5.08 -22.45 21.96
CA THR A 297 -6.33 -21.85 22.42
C THR A 297 -7.01 -21.04 21.31
N LEU A 298 -6.25 -20.24 20.55
CA LEU A 298 -6.78 -19.49 19.41
C LEU A 298 -7.27 -20.43 18.30
N LEU A 299 -6.51 -21.47 17.96
CA LEU A 299 -6.90 -22.44 16.93
C LEU A 299 -8.19 -23.19 17.27
N ARG A 300 -8.41 -23.51 18.56
CA ARG A 300 -9.67 -24.10 19.03
C ARG A 300 -10.86 -23.15 18.84
N ARG A 301 -10.72 -21.89 19.29
CA ARG A 301 -11.75 -20.85 19.09
C ARG A 301 -12.08 -20.63 17.62
N VAL A 302 -11.06 -20.64 16.75
CA VAL A 302 -11.23 -20.54 15.30
C VAL A 302 -12.00 -21.74 14.77
N SER A 303 -11.67 -22.95 15.20
CA SER A 303 -12.37 -24.16 14.76
C SER A 303 -13.85 -24.12 15.12
N GLU A 304 -14.19 -23.64 16.31
CA GLU A 304 -15.58 -23.42 16.74
C GLU A 304 -16.27 -22.35 15.88
N ALA A 305 -15.65 -21.19 15.69
CA ALA A 305 -16.19 -20.09 14.88
C ALA A 305 -16.40 -20.48 13.41
N LEU A 306 -15.56 -21.35 12.85
CA LEU A 306 -15.70 -21.82 11.47
C LEU A 306 -16.93 -22.73 11.25
N THR A 307 -17.56 -23.25 12.32
CA THR A 307 -18.79 -24.05 12.20
C THR A 307 -20.03 -23.22 11.91
N THR A 308 -20.04 -21.93 12.29
CA THR A 308 -21.20 -21.04 12.18
C THR A 308 -20.97 -19.88 11.20
N THR A 309 -19.75 -19.72 10.68
CA THR A 309 -19.40 -18.68 9.71
C THR A 309 -19.58 -19.16 8.27
N LYS A 310 -19.55 -18.21 7.32
CA LYS A 310 -19.73 -18.47 5.89
C LYS A 310 -18.74 -19.53 5.39
N ALA A 311 -19.21 -20.48 4.58
CA ALA A 311 -18.36 -21.50 3.98
C ALA A 311 -17.18 -20.86 3.21
N GLY A 312 -16.00 -21.49 3.30
CA GLY A 312 -14.76 -20.93 2.74
C GLY A 312 -14.15 -19.80 3.58
N SER A 313 -14.64 -19.55 4.80
CA SER A 313 -13.95 -18.67 5.76
C SER A 313 -12.71 -19.37 6.34
N GLY A 314 -11.73 -18.55 6.72
CA GLY A 314 -10.61 -18.99 7.53
C GLY A 314 -9.98 -17.82 8.27
N LEU A 315 -9.19 -18.12 9.30
CA LEU A 315 -8.43 -17.11 10.02
C LEU A 315 -7.29 -16.59 9.14
N LEU A 316 -7.35 -15.30 8.79
CA LEU A 316 -6.26 -14.61 8.13
C LEU A 316 -5.00 -14.69 8.99
N SER A 317 -3.99 -15.36 8.45
CA SER A 317 -2.72 -15.64 9.09
C SER A 317 -1.58 -15.31 8.15
N TYR A 318 -0.40 -15.06 8.71
CA TYR A 318 0.77 -14.61 7.98
C TYR A 318 1.84 -15.68 8.02
N ILE A 319 2.32 -16.07 6.85
CA ILE A 319 3.24 -17.20 6.72
C ILE A 319 4.53 -16.79 6.04
N SER A 320 5.65 -17.38 6.45
CA SER A 320 6.94 -17.17 5.79
C SER A 320 7.75 -18.47 5.67
N GLY A 321 8.59 -18.53 4.63
CA GLY A 321 9.46 -19.68 4.33
C GLY A 321 10.81 -19.65 5.04
N GLY A 322 10.99 -18.73 5.99
CA GLY A 322 12.26 -18.48 6.67
C GLY A 322 12.86 -17.10 6.37
N ASP A 323 12.39 -16.40 5.34
CA ASP A 323 12.62 -14.96 5.22
C ASP A 323 11.82 -14.25 6.31
N GLU A 324 12.54 -13.55 7.19
CA GLU A 324 11.94 -12.82 8.30
C GLU A 324 11.19 -11.56 7.84
N TYR A 325 11.52 -10.99 6.67
CA TYR A 325 10.89 -9.76 6.19
C TYR A 325 9.80 -10.00 5.15
N LEU A 326 9.64 -11.21 4.63
CA LEU A 326 8.71 -11.49 3.53
C LEU A 326 7.60 -12.46 3.94
N TYR A 327 6.55 -11.92 4.57
CA TYR A 327 5.34 -12.69 4.85
C TYR A 327 4.40 -12.73 3.63
N ARG A 328 3.66 -13.82 3.52
CA ARG A 328 2.50 -14.03 2.65
C ARG A 328 1.26 -14.20 3.54
N ILE A 329 0.07 -14.13 2.95
CA ILE A 329 -1.15 -14.47 3.67
C ILE A 329 -1.58 -15.92 3.40
N GLY A 330 -2.25 -16.50 4.37
CA GLY A 330 -3.00 -17.74 4.24
C GLY A 330 -4.19 -17.75 5.20
N LEU A 331 -5.19 -18.56 4.90
CA LEU A 331 -6.38 -18.69 5.74
C LEU A 331 -6.30 -20.03 6.49
N ILE A 332 -6.26 -20.01 7.82
CA ILE A 332 -6.40 -21.25 8.60
C ILE A 332 -7.86 -21.67 8.55
N THR A 333 -8.12 -22.80 7.90
CA THR A 333 -9.48 -23.32 7.66
C THR A 333 -9.78 -24.56 8.49
N GLY A 334 -8.85 -25.02 9.32
CA GLY A 334 -9.06 -26.16 10.19
C GLY A 334 -7.87 -26.47 11.08
N TYR A 335 -8.15 -27.10 12.22
CA TYR A 335 -7.17 -27.57 13.19
C TYR A 335 -7.62 -28.94 13.72
N GLU A 336 -6.70 -29.91 13.72
CA GLU A 336 -6.92 -31.27 14.22
C GLU A 336 -6.00 -31.51 15.43
N PRO A 337 -6.43 -31.17 16.66
CA PRO A 337 -5.58 -31.23 17.86
C PRO A 337 -4.95 -32.60 18.08
N GLY A 338 -5.75 -33.68 17.94
CA GLY A 338 -5.28 -35.05 18.16
C GLY A 338 -4.22 -35.54 17.16
N LYS A 339 -4.04 -34.86 16.02
CA LYS A 339 -3.00 -35.15 15.03
C LYS A 339 -1.91 -34.07 14.96
N ASN A 340 -2.08 -32.99 15.72
CA ASN A 340 -1.22 -31.81 15.67
C ASN A 340 -1.07 -31.21 14.25
N LEU A 341 -2.18 -31.13 13.51
CA LEU A 341 -2.22 -30.62 12.12
C LEU A 341 -3.05 -29.34 12.01
N ILE A 342 -2.59 -28.40 11.20
CA ILE A 342 -3.40 -27.28 10.70
C ILE A 342 -3.67 -27.41 9.21
N ARG A 343 -4.82 -26.92 8.77
CA ARG A 343 -5.15 -26.75 7.35
C ARG A 343 -5.09 -25.27 6.99
N ILE A 344 -4.31 -24.94 5.97
CA ILE A 344 -4.11 -23.57 5.51
C ILE A 344 -4.39 -23.45 4.01
N TYR A 345 -5.22 -22.49 3.63
CA TYR A 345 -5.43 -22.10 2.24
C TYR A 345 -4.49 -20.95 1.88
N THR A 346 -3.51 -21.20 1.02
CA THR A 346 -2.49 -20.18 0.66
C THR A 346 -1.90 -20.37 -0.73
N ALA A 347 -1.48 -19.26 -1.34
CA ALA A 347 -0.75 -19.20 -2.61
C ALA A 347 0.77 -19.41 -2.45
N MET A 348 1.28 -19.56 -1.22
CA MET A 348 2.69 -19.83 -1.01
C MET A 348 3.04 -21.26 -1.42
N ASN A 349 3.89 -21.42 -2.43
CA ASN A 349 4.32 -22.74 -2.92
C ASN A 349 5.53 -23.33 -2.17
N GLN A 350 6.33 -22.49 -1.51
CA GLN A 350 7.48 -22.91 -0.72
C GLN A 350 7.06 -23.56 0.60
N SER A 351 7.99 -24.23 1.28
CA SER A 351 7.79 -24.77 2.62
C SER A 351 7.48 -23.64 3.61
N VAL A 352 6.40 -23.78 4.37
CA VAL A 352 6.06 -22.87 5.46
C VAL A 352 6.94 -23.19 6.65
N ARG A 353 7.58 -22.18 7.23
CA ARG A 353 8.40 -22.32 8.45
C ARG A 353 7.86 -21.53 9.62
N ASN A 354 7.26 -20.36 9.37
CA ASN A 354 6.64 -19.55 10.41
C ASN A 354 5.18 -19.29 10.04
N VAL A 355 4.30 -19.33 11.04
CA VAL A 355 2.89 -18.96 10.94
C VAL A 355 2.57 -18.04 12.10
N PHE A 356 2.29 -16.78 11.80
CA PHE A 356 1.73 -15.82 12.73
C PHE A 356 0.21 -15.81 12.57
N LEU A 357 -0.51 -16.24 13.59
CA LEU A 357 -1.97 -16.24 13.62
C LEU A 357 -2.47 -14.81 13.79
N GLY A 358 -3.31 -14.37 12.85
CA GLY A 358 -3.99 -13.09 12.97
C GLY A 358 -5.24 -13.21 13.83
N ARG A 359 -6.16 -12.26 13.63
CA ARG A 359 -7.40 -12.14 14.41
C ARG A 359 -8.66 -11.93 13.56
N MET A 360 -8.51 -11.87 12.23
CA MET A 360 -9.60 -11.58 11.31
C MET A 360 -10.00 -12.84 10.55
N LEU A 361 -11.30 -13.11 10.44
CA LEU A 361 -11.84 -14.09 9.53
C LEU A 361 -12.09 -13.45 8.16
N VAL A 362 -11.58 -14.10 7.12
CA VAL A 362 -11.73 -13.69 5.72
C VAL A 362 -12.14 -14.90 4.90
N THR A 363 -13.01 -14.71 3.90
CA THR A 363 -13.36 -15.78 2.95
C THR A 363 -12.28 -15.97 1.89
N GLN A 364 -12.26 -17.12 1.22
CA GLN A 364 -11.39 -17.35 0.06
C GLN A 364 -11.62 -16.32 -1.06
N ASP A 365 -12.82 -15.74 -1.14
CA ASP A 365 -13.18 -14.65 -2.06
C ASP A 365 -12.85 -13.25 -1.52
N GLY A 366 -12.12 -13.15 -0.39
CA GLY A 366 -11.66 -11.87 0.16
C GLY A 366 -12.69 -11.07 0.93
N GLU A 367 -13.85 -11.62 1.27
CA GLU A 367 -14.83 -10.94 2.12
C GLU A 367 -14.37 -10.94 3.58
N GLU A 368 -14.37 -9.78 4.23
CA GLU A 368 -14.07 -9.65 5.66
C GLU A 368 -15.31 -10.01 6.49
N ILE A 369 -15.22 -11.09 7.27
CA ILE A 369 -16.34 -11.58 8.08
C ILE A 369 -16.37 -10.91 9.45
N GLY A 370 -15.22 -10.74 10.09
CA GLY A 370 -15.12 -10.15 11.43
C GLY A 370 -13.83 -10.52 12.15
N TYR A 371 -13.72 -10.08 13.40
CA TYR A 371 -12.60 -10.42 14.28
C TYR A 371 -12.99 -11.54 15.26
N ILE A 372 -12.02 -12.36 15.67
CA ILE A 372 -12.13 -13.39 16.72
C ILE A 372 -11.44 -12.94 18.00
#